data_AF-A0A962H5X1-F1
#
_entry.id   AF-A0A962H5X1-F1
#
_cell.length_a   1.000
_cell.length_b   1.000
_cell.length_c   1.000
_cell.angle_alpha   90.00
_cell.angle_beta   90.00
_cell.angle_gamma   90.00
#
_symmetry.space_group_name_H-M   'P 1'
#
loop_
_entity.id
_entity.type
_entity.pdbx_description
1 polymer ?
#
loop_
_entity_poly.entity_id
_entity_poly.type
_entity_poly.pdbx_seq_one_letter_code
_entity_poly.pdbx_strand_id
1 'polypeptide(L)'
;MLKLHSWAMALALATAALPGGAAAAEGNWGAGGDSQIDNVWAFLREVDRTLLMAREGGYGEISEGDQYRVEEAGRTIRSLLSGRSSSANLDSADRSALADAREVIGSVLRTADKEREVCIKVPITGSRIHRPECLTVEEREDRAFYERERRWPPA
;
A
#
# COMPACT_ATOMS: atom_id res chain seq x y z
N MET A 1 2.26 71.74 -14.61
CA MET A 1 1.53 70.53 -14.16
C MET A 1 1.46 69.55 -15.33
N LEU A 2 1.54 68.24 -15.07
CA LEU A 2 1.69 67.09 -15.98
C LEU A 2 3.12 66.68 -16.36
N LYS A 3 3.63 65.62 -15.70
CA LYS A 3 4.33 64.50 -16.35
C LYS A 3 4.01 63.20 -15.61
N LEU A 4 3.25 62.33 -16.28
CA LEU A 4 2.97 60.94 -15.91
C LEU A 4 4.21 60.07 -16.18
N HIS A 5 4.58 59.21 -15.24
CA HIS A 5 5.40 58.00 -15.48
C HIS A 5 4.87 56.96 -14.46
N SER A 6 3.90 56.12 -14.81
CA SER A 6 4.03 54.88 -15.61
C SER A 6 5.11 53.96 -15.05
N TRP A 7 4.77 53.19 -14.02
CA TRP A 7 5.56 52.04 -13.56
C TRP A 7 4.66 50.80 -13.64
N ALA A 8 4.93 50.02 -14.68
CA ALA A 8 4.31 48.73 -14.95
C ALA A 8 4.98 47.61 -14.13
N MET A 9 4.12 46.73 -13.63
CA MET A 9 4.26 45.29 -13.41
C MET A 9 5.64 44.64 -13.42
N ALA A 10 5.89 43.82 -12.39
CA ALA A 10 6.45 42.47 -12.56
C ALA A 10 5.94 41.55 -11.43
N LEU A 11 4.79 40.91 -11.65
CA LEU A 11 4.27 39.84 -10.79
C LEU A 11 4.80 38.52 -11.34
N ALA A 12 5.87 38.00 -10.76
CA ALA A 12 6.41 36.68 -11.09
C ALA A 12 5.65 35.59 -10.33
N LEU A 13 4.68 34.95 -10.98
CA LEU A 13 4.06 33.71 -10.48
C LEU A 13 4.97 32.52 -10.81
N ALA A 14 5.70 32.05 -9.81
CA ALA A 14 6.41 30.78 -9.85
C ALA A 14 5.42 29.64 -9.52
N THR A 15 4.87 28.99 -10.55
CA THR A 15 4.16 27.71 -10.41
C THR A 15 5.19 26.59 -10.23
N ALA A 16 5.43 26.21 -8.97
CA ALA A 16 6.16 25.00 -8.64
C ALA A 16 5.26 23.77 -8.87
N ALA A 17 5.53 23.02 -9.93
CA ALA A 17 4.97 21.69 -10.13
C ALA A 17 5.70 20.72 -9.18
N LEU A 18 5.01 20.28 -8.12
CA LEU A 18 5.48 19.20 -7.27
C LEU A 18 5.10 17.85 -7.90
N PRO A 19 6.04 16.89 -8.00
CA PRO A 19 5.74 15.53 -8.44
C PRO A 19 4.82 14.85 -7.42
N GLY A 20 3.66 14.39 -7.90
CA GLY A 20 2.76 13.51 -7.16
C GLY A 20 3.41 12.15 -6.96
N GLY A 21 4.22 12.01 -5.90
CA GLY A 21 4.62 10.72 -5.37
C GLY A 21 3.46 10.12 -4.61
N ALA A 22 2.68 9.26 -5.27
CA ALA A 22 1.83 8.31 -4.57
C ALA A 22 2.74 7.33 -3.83
N ALA A 23 3.03 7.63 -2.56
CA ALA A 23 3.61 6.66 -1.65
C ALA A 23 2.53 5.59 -1.42
N ALA A 24 2.67 4.46 -2.11
CA ALA A 24 1.98 3.25 -1.74
C ALA A 24 2.31 3.00 -0.26
N ALA A 25 1.27 2.96 0.58
CA ALA A 25 1.41 2.55 1.96
C ALA A 25 1.82 1.08 1.94
N GLU A 26 3.13 0.83 2.00
CA GLU A 26 3.69 -0.51 2.22
C GLU A 26 3.35 -0.90 3.67
N GLY A 27 2.09 -1.29 3.88
CA GLY A 27 1.64 -1.86 5.14
C GLY A 27 2.33 -3.20 5.32
N ASN A 28 3.33 -3.23 6.21
CA ASN A 28 4.06 -4.44 6.61
C ASN A 28 3.15 -5.38 7.42
N TRP A 29 2.16 -5.98 6.77
CA TRP A 29 1.12 -6.80 7.39
C TRP A 29 1.45 -8.30 7.40
N GLY A 30 2.59 -8.75 6.88
CA GLY A 30 2.83 -10.18 6.65
C GLY A 30 4.28 -10.68 6.73
N ALA A 31 5.18 -9.95 7.41
CA ALA A 31 6.55 -10.41 7.61
C ALA A 31 6.90 -10.50 9.10
N GLY A 32 6.55 -11.64 9.71
CA GLY A 32 7.31 -12.38 10.74
C GLY A 32 8.06 -11.65 11.86
N GLY A 33 7.74 -10.40 12.16
CA GLY A 33 8.38 -9.64 13.22
C GLY A 33 7.57 -9.76 14.49
N ASP A 34 8.21 -10.25 15.55
CA ASP A 34 7.80 -10.14 16.95
C ASP A 34 7.81 -8.64 17.34
N SER A 35 6.91 -7.89 16.73
CA SER A 35 6.90 -6.43 16.76
C SER A 35 6.06 -6.04 17.95
N GLN A 36 6.69 -6.05 19.12
CA GLN A 36 6.16 -5.46 20.33
C GLN A 36 5.51 -4.11 19.97
N ILE A 37 4.19 -4.02 20.17
CA ILE A 37 3.42 -2.80 19.92
C ILE A 37 3.62 -1.90 21.13
N ASP A 38 4.49 -0.91 20.98
CA ASP A 38 4.80 0.08 22.02
C ASP A 38 3.76 1.19 22.11
N ASN A 39 3.01 1.44 21.02
CA ASN A 39 1.95 2.44 20.98
C ASN A 39 0.67 1.86 20.37
N VAL A 40 -0.21 1.36 21.25
CA VAL A 40 -1.49 0.74 20.85
C VAL A 40 -2.36 1.69 20.04
N TRP A 41 -2.46 2.96 20.43
CA TRP A 41 -3.31 3.93 19.72
C TRP A 41 -2.84 4.22 18.30
N ALA A 42 -1.53 4.32 18.08
CA ALA A 42 -0.97 4.46 16.74
C ALA A 42 -1.25 3.20 15.90
N PHE A 43 -1.08 2.02 16.49
CA PHE A 43 -1.33 0.76 15.81
C PHE A 43 -2.81 0.57 15.43
N LEU A 44 -3.75 0.81 16.34
CA LEU A 44 -5.18 0.69 16.05
C LEU A 44 -5.64 1.65 14.94
N ARG A 45 -5.05 2.85 14.88
CA ARG A 45 -5.31 3.80 13.78
C ARG A 45 -4.83 3.26 12.44
N GLU A 46 -3.68 2.58 12.42
CA GLU A 46 -3.16 1.94 11.20
C GLU A 46 -4.01 0.75 10.78
N VAL A 47 -4.50 -0.05 11.74
CA VAL A 47 -5.51 -1.10 11.49
C VAL A 47 -6.74 -0.48 10.83
N ASP A 48 -7.33 0.55 11.43
CA ASP A 48 -8.56 1.17 10.90
C ASP A 48 -8.34 1.80 9.52
N ARG A 49 -7.19 2.42 9.28
CA ARG A 49 -6.81 2.93 7.95
C ARG A 49 -6.71 1.79 6.93
N THR A 50 -6.07 0.69 7.31
CA THR A 50 -5.91 -0.48 6.43
C THR A 50 -7.26 -1.09 6.08
N LEU A 51 -8.15 -1.24 7.06
CA LEU A 51 -9.51 -1.73 6.83
C LEU A 51 -10.32 -0.80 5.91
N LEU A 52 -10.16 0.52 6.07
CA LEU A 52 -10.80 1.49 5.20
C LEU A 52 -10.29 1.35 3.76
N MET A 53 -8.97 1.29 3.56
CA MET A 53 -8.39 1.12 2.21
C MET A 53 -8.79 -0.22 1.59
N ALA A 54 -8.89 -1.30 2.38
CA ALA A 54 -9.39 -2.59 1.91
C ALA A 54 -10.84 -2.48 1.39
N ARG A 55 -11.72 -1.78 2.12
CA ARG A 55 -13.11 -1.53 1.72
C ARG A 55 -13.24 -0.64 0.50
N GLU A 56 -12.36 0.35 0.36
CA GLU A 56 -12.36 1.30 -0.76
C GLU A 56 -11.67 0.75 -2.02
N GLY A 57 -11.17 -0.49 -1.99
CA GLY A 57 -10.47 -1.12 -3.13
C GLY A 57 -9.03 -0.64 -3.33
N GLY A 58 -8.41 -0.03 -2.31
CA GLY A 58 -7.03 0.44 -2.35
C GLY A 58 -5.99 -0.67 -2.54
N TYR A 59 -6.37 -1.93 -2.27
CA TYR A 59 -5.54 -3.13 -2.44
C TYR A 59 -5.97 -3.99 -3.64
N GLY A 60 -6.87 -3.50 -4.50
CA GLY A 60 -7.51 -4.32 -5.54
C GLY A 60 -8.90 -4.81 -5.12
N GLU A 61 -9.49 -5.67 -5.95
CA GLU A 61 -10.80 -6.27 -5.66
C GLU A 61 -10.62 -7.36 -4.59
N ILE A 62 -11.37 -7.24 -3.49
CA ILE A 62 -11.37 -8.22 -2.40
C ILE A 62 -12.72 -8.92 -2.41
N SER A 63 -12.73 -10.25 -2.36
CA SER A 63 -13.98 -11.02 -2.28
C SER A 63 -14.77 -10.64 -1.02
N GLU A 64 -16.12 -10.70 -1.07
CA GLU A 64 -16.94 -10.41 0.11
C GLU A 64 -16.58 -11.29 1.32
N GLY A 65 -16.23 -12.55 1.06
CA GLY A 65 -15.79 -13.49 2.10
C GLY A 65 -14.47 -13.08 2.75
N ASP A 66 -13.50 -12.65 1.95
CA ASP A 66 -12.21 -12.20 2.47
C ASP A 66 -12.32 -10.83 3.14
N GLN A 67 -13.19 -9.94 2.63
CA GLN A 67 -13.51 -8.68 3.29
C GLN A 67 -14.09 -8.94 4.69
N TYR A 68 -15.03 -9.87 4.82
CA TYR A 68 -15.55 -10.27 6.13
C TYR A 68 -14.45 -10.80 7.06
N ARG A 69 -13.52 -11.63 6.55
CA ARG A 69 -12.40 -12.17 7.33
C ARG A 69 -11.45 -11.08 7.83
N VAL A 70 -11.13 -10.12 6.98
CA VAL A 70 -10.28 -8.95 7.32
C VAL A 70 -10.95 -8.09 8.37
N GLU A 71 -12.25 -7.83 8.23
CA GLU A 71 -13.03 -7.07 9.21
C GLU A 71 -13.12 -7.77 10.58
N GLU A 72 -13.33 -9.08 10.58
CA GLU A 72 -13.35 -9.89 11.80
C GLU A 72 -11.99 -9.90 12.50
N ALA A 73 -10.90 -10.09 11.75
CA ALA A 73 -9.55 -9.98 12.29
C ALA A 73 -9.30 -8.59 12.89
N GLY A 74 -9.76 -7.52 12.23
CA GLY A 74 -9.71 -6.15 12.76
C GLY A 74 -10.51 -5.97 14.06
N ARG A 75 -11.68 -6.60 14.19
CA ARG A 75 -12.46 -6.60 15.45
C ARG A 75 -11.70 -7.31 16.57
N THR A 76 -11.11 -8.47 16.28
CA THR A 76 -10.29 -9.23 17.24
C THR A 76 -9.12 -8.40 17.74
N ILE A 77 -8.36 -7.76 16.84
CA ILE A 77 -7.25 -6.87 17.19
C ILE A 77 -7.71 -5.74 18.12
N ARG A 78 -8.81 -5.05 17.78
CA ARG A 78 -9.38 -3.99 18.61
C ARG A 78 -9.80 -4.49 19.98
N SER A 79 -10.42 -5.66 20.06
CA SER A 79 -10.86 -6.25 21.32
C SER A 79 -9.68 -6.59 22.24
N LEU A 80 -8.63 -7.23 21.71
CA LEU A 80 -7.46 -7.64 22.49
C LEU A 80 -6.69 -6.44 23.05
N LEU A 81 -6.60 -5.36 22.28
CA LEU A 81 -5.82 -4.16 22.63
C LEU A 81 -6.64 -3.07 23.35
N SER A 82 -7.96 -3.21 23.44
CA SER A 82 -8.83 -2.22 24.08
C SER A 82 -8.44 -2.02 25.55
N GLY A 83 -8.27 -0.77 25.97
CA GLY A 83 -7.91 -0.41 27.35
C GLY A 83 -6.46 -0.71 27.74
N ARG A 84 -5.61 -1.16 26.80
CA ARG A 84 -4.19 -1.46 27.05
C ARG A 84 -3.30 -0.42 26.37
N SER A 85 -2.17 -0.12 27.00
CA SER A 85 -1.16 0.81 26.45
C SER A 85 -0.11 0.12 25.57
N SER A 86 0.13 -1.19 25.79
CA SER A 86 1.13 -1.98 25.09
C SER A 86 0.70 -3.44 24.95
N SER A 87 1.12 -4.08 23.86
CA SER A 87 0.97 -5.53 23.64
C SER A 87 1.80 -6.40 24.57
N ALA A 88 2.82 -5.85 25.24
CA ALA A 88 3.64 -6.59 26.22
C ALA A 88 2.81 -7.06 27.44
N ASN A 89 1.66 -6.44 27.69
CA ASN A 89 0.75 -6.79 28.77
C ASN A 89 -0.28 -7.87 28.39
N LEU A 90 -0.20 -8.43 27.17
CA LEU A 90 -1.04 -9.53 26.73
C LEU A 90 -0.47 -10.86 27.26
N ASP A 91 -1.37 -11.77 27.64
CA ASP A 91 -0.93 -13.13 27.97
C ASP A 91 -0.42 -13.86 26.72
N SER A 92 0.12 -15.08 26.88
CA SER A 92 0.62 -15.83 25.73
C SER A 92 -0.47 -16.18 24.71
N ALA A 93 -1.71 -16.43 25.16
CA ALA A 93 -2.80 -16.81 24.27
C ALA A 93 -3.30 -15.62 23.45
N ASP A 94 -3.48 -14.46 24.09
CA ASP A 94 -3.85 -13.20 23.46
C ASP A 94 -2.78 -12.73 22.46
N ARG A 95 -1.49 -12.95 22.75
CA ARG A 95 -0.40 -12.65 21.81
C ARG A 95 -0.47 -13.52 20.56
N SER A 96 -0.73 -14.81 20.71
CA SER A 96 -0.94 -15.70 19.57
C SER A 96 -2.17 -15.28 18.75
N ALA A 97 -3.30 -15.00 19.41
CA ALA A 97 -4.51 -14.55 18.72
C ALA A 97 -4.31 -13.21 17.97
N LEU A 98 -3.53 -12.29 18.55
CA LEU A 98 -3.15 -11.04 17.89
C LEU A 98 -2.28 -11.29 16.65
N ALA A 99 -1.31 -12.20 16.73
CA ALA A 99 -0.45 -12.56 15.61
C ALA A 99 -1.25 -13.22 14.48
N ASP A 100 -2.14 -14.16 14.81
CA ASP A 100 -3.00 -14.84 13.85
C ASP A 100 -3.92 -13.86 13.13
N ALA A 101 -4.54 -12.93 13.87
CA ALA A 101 -5.39 -11.90 13.27
C ALA A 101 -4.61 -10.98 12.31
N ARG A 102 -3.36 -10.62 12.64
CA ARG A 102 -2.51 -9.84 11.74
C ARG A 102 -2.17 -10.62 10.48
N GLU A 103 -1.85 -11.90 10.60
CA GLU A 103 -1.55 -12.75 9.45
C GLU A 103 -2.76 -12.93 8.54
N VAL A 104 -3.97 -13.03 9.09
CA VAL A 104 -5.21 -13.05 8.29
C VAL A 104 -5.34 -11.77 7.47
N ILE A 105 -5.15 -10.60 8.08
CA ILE A 105 -5.19 -9.32 7.34
C ILE A 105 -4.11 -9.30 6.26
N GLY A 106 -2.85 -9.60 6.61
CA GLY A 106 -1.74 -9.56 5.68
C GLY A 106 -1.84 -10.55 4.53
N SER A 107 -2.31 -11.77 4.78
CA SER A 107 -2.48 -12.79 3.74
C SER A 107 -3.56 -12.41 2.73
N VAL A 108 -4.71 -11.92 3.20
CA VAL A 108 -5.78 -11.45 2.32
C VAL A 108 -5.31 -10.25 1.49
N LEU A 109 -4.73 -9.23 2.13
CA LEU A 109 -4.32 -8.02 1.42
C LEU A 109 -3.19 -8.27 0.41
N ARG A 110 -2.23 -9.14 0.74
CA ARG A 110 -1.18 -9.53 -0.22
C ARG A 110 -1.75 -10.26 -1.43
N THR A 111 -2.76 -11.11 -1.23
CA THR A 111 -3.41 -11.84 -2.33
C THR A 111 -4.14 -10.87 -3.24
N ALA A 112 -4.94 -9.96 -2.65
CA ALA A 112 -5.65 -8.94 -3.42
C ALA A 112 -4.70 -8.00 -4.18
N ASP A 113 -3.60 -7.56 -3.56
CA ASP A 113 -2.65 -6.65 -4.22
C ASP A 113 -1.93 -7.32 -5.40
N LYS A 114 -1.65 -8.63 -5.30
CA LYS A 114 -1.08 -9.42 -6.40
C LYS A 114 -2.03 -9.51 -7.60
N GLU A 115 -3.32 -9.63 -7.35
CA GLU A 115 -4.37 -9.74 -8.37
C GLU A 115 -4.69 -8.39 -9.02
N ARG A 116 -4.24 -7.28 -8.43
CA ARG A 116 -4.47 -5.93 -8.97
C ARG A 116 -3.83 -5.76 -10.35
N GLU A 117 -4.63 -5.29 -11.31
CA GLU A 117 -4.14 -4.98 -12.66
C GLU A 117 -3.34 -3.68 -12.70
N VAL A 118 -2.21 -3.70 -13.41
CA VAL A 118 -1.35 -2.56 -13.69
C VAL A 118 -1.05 -2.51 -15.19
N CYS A 119 -1.47 -1.43 -15.84
CA CYS A 119 -1.20 -1.22 -17.25
C CYS A 119 0.14 -0.49 -17.46
N ILE A 120 1.05 -1.14 -18.17
CA ILE A 120 2.35 -0.59 -18.59
C ILE A 120 2.35 -0.31 -20.09
N LYS A 121 3.20 0.62 -20.53
CA LYS A 121 3.39 0.91 -21.95
C LYS A 121 4.59 0.13 -22.46
N VAL A 122 4.37 -0.83 -23.35
CA VAL A 122 5.42 -1.66 -23.94
C VAL A 122 5.73 -1.24 -25.38
N PRO A 123 7.00 -1.17 -25.78
CA PRO A 123 7.38 -0.85 -27.16
C PRO A 123 7.03 -2.02 -28.10
N ILE A 124 6.50 -1.72 -29.28
CA ILE A 124 6.30 -2.74 -30.32
C ILE A 124 7.63 -2.95 -31.06
N THR A 125 8.07 -4.20 -31.20
CA THR A 125 9.28 -4.54 -31.96
C THR A 125 9.25 -3.94 -33.36
N GLY A 126 10.28 -3.16 -33.72
CA GLY A 126 10.38 -2.51 -35.02
C GLY A 126 9.59 -1.20 -35.18
N SER A 127 9.00 -0.66 -34.11
CA SER A 127 8.25 0.61 -34.13
C SER A 127 8.64 1.53 -32.97
N ARG A 128 8.41 2.84 -33.12
CA ARG A 128 8.52 3.83 -32.02
C ARG A 128 7.21 3.95 -31.21
N ILE A 129 6.15 3.27 -31.65
CA ILE A 129 4.83 3.30 -31.02
C ILE A 129 4.82 2.32 -29.84
N HIS A 130 4.24 2.74 -28.72
CA HIS A 130 4.02 1.89 -27.54
C HIS A 130 2.55 1.46 -27.48
N ARG A 131 2.29 0.24 -27.03
CA ARG A 131 0.94 -0.24 -26.72
C ARG A 131 0.76 -0.41 -25.21
N PRO A 132 -0.43 -0.10 -24.67
CA PRO A 132 -0.75 -0.47 -23.30
C PRO A 132 -0.88 -1.99 -23.22
N GLU A 133 -0.23 -2.58 -22.24
CA GLU A 133 -0.38 -3.98 -21.84
C GLU A 133 -0.73 -3.97 -20.35
N CYS A 134 -1.89 -4.53 -20.01
CA CYS A 134 -2.34 -4.66 -18.63
C CYS A 134 -2.00 -6.07 -18.16
N LEU A 135 -1.38 -6.15 -16.98
CA LEU A 135 -0.92 -7.37 -16.34
C LEU A 135 -1.28 -7.27 -14.86
N THR A 136 -1.45 -8.38 -14.18
CA THR A 136 -1.52 -8.35 -12.72
C THR A 136 -0.15 -7.97 -12.13
N VAL A 137 -0.12 -7.50 -10.87
CA VAL A 137 1.13 -7.23 -10.16
C VAL A 137 2.00 -8.50 -10.13
N GLU A 138 1.39 -9.67 -9.91
CA GLU A 138 2.09 -10.96 -9.93
C GLU A 138 2.70 -11.27 -11.30
N GLU A 139 1.95 -11.14 -12.39
CA GLU A 139 2.47 -11.37 -13.75
C GLU A 139 3.62 -10.42 -14.11
N ARG A 140 3.54 -9.18 -13.64
CA ARG A 140 4.60 -8.18 -13.82
C ARG A 140 5.87 -8.57 -13.07
N GLU A 141 5.74 -9.04 -11.84
CA GLU A 141 6.87 -9.51 -11.02
C GLU A 141 7.53 -10.75 -11.62
N ASP A 142 6.72 -11.71 -12.09
CA ASP A 142 7.18 -12.92 -12.79
C ASP A 142 7.94 -12.55 -14.06
N ARG A 143 7.39 -11.64 -14.88
CA ARG A 143 8.07 -11.15 -16.08
C ARG A 143 9.42 -10.52 -15.73
N ALA A 144 9.46 -9.65 -14.73
CA ALA A 144 10.70 -9.02 -14.27
C ALA A 144 11.70 -10.06 -13.74
N PHE A 145 11.23 -11.11 -13.08
CA PHE A 145 12.04 -12.24 -12.63
C PHE A 145 12.66 -12.99 -13.82
N TYR A 146 11.86 -13.43 -14.79
CA TYR A 146 12.34 -14.14 -15.98
C TYR A 146 13.30 -13.31 -16.82
N GLU A 147 13.07 -12.00 -16.95
CA GLU A 147 13.98 -11.09 -17.64
C GLU A 147 15.33 -10.97 -16.96
N ARG A 148 15.35 -10.93 -15.61
CA ARG A 148 16.60 -10.95 -14.83
C ARG A 148 17.36 -12.26 -15.01
N GLU A 149 16.67 -13.39 -14.94
CA GLU A 149 17.27 -14.72 -15.07
C GLU A 149 17.84 -14.94 -16.48
N ARG A 150 17.13 -14.52 -17.53
CA ARG A 150 17.66 -14.55 -18.91
C ARG A 150 18.87 -13.64 -19.11
N ARG A 151 18.89 -12.50 -18.43
CA ARG A 151 20.00 -11.54 -18.51
C ARG A 151 21.24 -12.12 -17.81
N TRP A 152 21.10 -12.73 -16.63
CA TRP A 152 22.21 -13.31 -15.83
C TRP A 152 21.88 -14.77 -15.44
N PRO A 153 22.17 -15.76 -16.31
CA PRO A 153 21.94 -17.15 -15.96
C PRO A 153 22.88 -17.57 -14.81
N PRO A 154 22.41 -18.36 -13.83
CA PRO A 154 23.28 -18.94 -12.83
C PRO A 154 24.32 -19.84 -13.53
N ALA A 155 25.59 -19.68 -13.13
CA ALA A 155 26.74 -20.42 -13.67
C ALA A 155 26.74 -21.90 -13.28
#